data_AF-A0A2V7V8M1-F1
#
_entry.id   AF-A0A2V7V8M1-F1
#
_cell.length_a   1.000
_cell.length_b   1.000
_cell.length_c   1.000
_cell.angle_alpha   90.00
_cell.angle_beta   90.00
_cell.angle_gamma   90.00
#
_symmetry.space_group_name_H-M   'P 1'
#
loop_
_entity.id
_entity.type
_entity.pdbx_description
1 polymer ?
#
loop_
_entity_poly.entity_id
_entity_poly.type
_entity_poly.pdbx_seq_one_letter_code
_entity_poly.pdbx_strand_id
1 'polypeptide(L)'
;MLAEVRLLRHAIERQNALSGRVQLLVGQLTLQDQRVARSQAEAQRLEAETLSLAVVRARTEATLAERRTAAERAKNAEEAAAMQGNARMLEVQLKQESTNLATLETRRVEANQAWEAERARYEELSARFDQLERELEPSRR
;
A
#
# COMPACT_ATOMS: atom_id res chain seq x y z
N MET A 1 -26.75 26.49 -47.64
CA MET A 1 -26.48 25.06 -47.91
C MET A 1 -25.02 24.64 -47.75
N LEU A 2 -24.05 25.08 -48.56
CA LEU A 2 -22.63 24.65 -48.40
C LEU A 2 -21.99 25.06 -47.05
N ALA A 3 -22.37 26.20 -46.49
CA ALA A 3 -21.89 26.67 -45.18
C ALA A 3 -22.48 25.86 -44.00
N GLU A 4 -23.76 25.50 -44.08
CA GLU A 4 -24.44 24.67 -43.05
C GLU A 4 -23.89 23.25 -43.04
N VAL A 5 -23.59 22.67 -44.21
CA VAL A 5 -22.94 21.36 -44.31
C VAL A 5 -21.52 21.39 -43.73
N ARG A 6 -20.76 22.48 -43.91
CA ARG A 6 -19.44 22.63 -43.28
C ARG A 6 -19.51 22.79 -41.77
N LEU A 7 -20.47 23.57 -41.26
CA LEU A 7 -20.70 23.72 -39.82
C LEU A 7 -21.12 22.39 -39.18
N LEU A 8 -22.01 21.63 -39.84
CA LEU A 8 -22.42 20.32 -39.40
C LEU A 8 -21.24 19.33 -39.41
N ARG A 9 -20.40 19.35 -40.45
CA ARG A 9 -19.19 18.51 -40.53
C ARG A 9 -18.20 18.84 -39.42
N HIS A 10 -17.95 20.12 -39.14
CA HIS A 10 -17.10 20.54 -38.03
C HIS A 10 -17.69 20.19 -36.66
N ALA A 11 -19.01 20.27 -36.50
CA ALA A 11 -19.67 19.82 -35.28
C ALA A 11 -19.52 18.31 -35.07
N ILE A 12 -19.69 17.51 -36.13
CA ILE A 12 -19.49 16.05 -36.11
C ILE A 12 -18.02 15.69 -35.85
N GLU A 13 -17.08 16.38 -36.49
CA GLU A 13 -15.63 16.19 -36.27
C GLU A 13 -15.24 16.51 -34.82
N ARG A 14 -15.75 17.61 -34.24
CA ARG A 14 -15.57 17.92 -32.81
C ARG A 14 -16.19 16.86 -31.91
N GLN A 15 -17.41 16.42 -32.20
CA GLN A 15 -18.11 15.44 -31.38
C GLN A 15 -17.40 14.07 -31.39
N ASN A 16 -16.90 13.64 -32.55
CA ASN A 16 -16.13 12.39 -32.66
C ASN A 16 -14.78 12.48 -31.95
N ALA A 17 -14.07 13.62 -32.06
CA ALA A 17 -12.81 13.84 -31.35
C ALA A 17 -13.00 13.88 -29.82
N LEU A 18 -14.09 14.49 -29.34
CA LEU A 18 -14.45 14.51 -27.92
C LEU A 18 -14.82 13.12 -27.41
N SER A 19 -15.62 12.36 -28.16
CA SER A 19 -16.01 10.99 -27.79
C SER A 19 -14.79 10.07 -27.62
N GLY A 20 -13.83 10.11 -28.55
CA GLY A 20 -12.59 9.32 -28.42
C GLY A 20 -11.73 9.75 -27.22
N ARG A 21 -11.66 11.05 -26.93
CA ARG A 21 -10.92 11.58 -25.78
C ARG A 21 -11.56 11.18 -24.45
N VAL A 22 -12.89 11.19 -24.36
CA VAL A 22 -13.65 10.69 -23.20
C VAL A 22 -13.36 9.20 -22.99
N GLN A 23 -13.46 8.38 -24.04
CA GLN A 23 -13.21 6.94 -23.94
C GLN A 23 -11.79 6.61 -23.46
N LEU A 24 -10.78 7.35 -23.95
CA LEU A 24 -9.40 7.20 -23.49
C LEU A 24 -9.24 7.58 -22.00
N LEU A 25 -9.86 8.68 -21.56
CA LEU A 25 -9.82 9.11 -20.15
C LEU A 25 -10.52 8.10 -19.23
N VAL A 26 -11.68 7.57 -19.62
CA VAL A 26 -12.39 6.52 -18.86
C VAL A 26 -11.53 5.25 -18.77
N GLY A 27 -10.87 4.85 -19.87
CA GLY A 27 -9.95 3.72 -19.88
C GLY A 27 -8.76 3.94 -18.94
N GLN A 28 -8.16 5.14 -18.96
CA GLN A 28 -7.09 5.51 -18.04
C GLN A 28 -7.56 5.49 -16.58
N LEU A 29 -8.77 5.98 -16.30
CA LEU A 29 -9.33 6.03 -14.95
C LEU A 29 -9.56 4.62 -14.40
N THR A 30 -10.11 3.73 -15.24
CA THR A 30 -10.31 2.32 -14.89
C THR A 30 -8.98 1.62 -14.59
N LEU A 31 -7.95 1.83 -15.41
CA LEU A 31 -6.61 1.27 -15.16
C LEU A 31 -6.00 1.83 -13.88
N GLN A 32 -6.19 3.12 -13.62
CA GLN A 32 -5.66 3.78 -12.43
C GLN A 32 -6.36 3.29 -11.16
N ASP A 33 -7.68 3.09 -11.20
CA ASP A 33 -8.46 2.50 -10.10
C ASP A 33 -7.95 1.09 -9.74
N GLN A 34 -7.71 0.25 -10.75
CA GLN A 34 -7.09 -1.07 -10.55
C GLN A 34 -5.68 -1.00 -9.95
N ARG A 35 -4.91 0.05 -10.25
CA ARG A 35 -3.57 0.25 -9.67
C ARG A 35 -3.66 0.67 -8.21
N VAL A 36 -4.58 1.58 -7.88
CA VAL A 36 -4.86 1.99 -6.49
C VAL A 36 -5.35 0.81 -5.66
N ALA A 37 -6.30 0.02 -6.16
CA ALA A 37 -6.80 -1.15 -5.45
C ALA A 37 -5.69 -2.18 -5.15
N ARG A 38 -4.80 -2.43 -6.12
CA ARG A 38 -3.66 -3.34 -5.94
C ARG A 38 -2.64 -2.82 -4.94
N SER A 39 -2.26 -1.54 -5.03
CA SER A 39 -1.29 -0.96 -4.09
C SER A 39 -1.85 -0.86 -2.67
N GLN A 40 -3.14 -0.58 -2.54
CA GLN A 40 -3.85 -0.61 -1.25
C GLN A 40 -3.84 -2.02 -0.64
N ALA A 41 -4.18 -3.05 -1.43
CA ALA A 41 -4.18 -4.42 -0.95
C ALA A 41 -2.79 -4.89 -0.49
N GLU A 42 -1.74 -4.50 -1.21
CA GLU A 42 -0.36 -4.82 -0.82
C GLU A 42 0.06 -4.10 0.47
N ALA A 43 -0.28 -2.82 0.61
CA ALA A 43 -0.05 -2.06 1.84
C ALA A 43 -0.75 -2.69 3.06
N GLN A 44 -2.02 -3.08 2.90
CA GLN A 44 -2.79 -3.76 3.95
C GLN A 44 -2.20 -5.13 4.31
N ARG A 45 -1.76 -5.89 3.31
CA ARG A 45 -1.09 -7.20 3.53
C ARG A 45 0.19 -7.02 4.36
N LEU A 46 1.03 -6.06 3.99
CA LEU A 46 2.27 -5.78 4.71
C LEU A 46 2.03 -5.23 6.13
N GLU A 47 0.98 -4.43 6.33
CA GLU A 47 0.56 -4.00 7.67
C GLU A 47 0.20 -5.21 8.55
N ALA A 48 -0.62 -6.13 8.05
CA ALA A 48 -1.01 -7.33 8.77
C ALA A 48 0.19 -8.24 9.09
N GLU A 49 1.11 -8.43 8.14
CA GLU A 49 2.35 -9.19 8.35
C GLU A 49 3.25 -8.54 9.41
N THR A 50 3.36 -7.21 9.39
CA THR A 50 4.15 -6.44 10.37
C THR A 50 3.59 -6.64 11.78
N LEU A 51 2.27 -6.51 11.95
CA LEU A 51 1.61 -6.73 13.23
C LEU A 51 1.79 -8.17 13.73
N SER A 52 1.63 -9.16 12.85
CA SER A 52 1.83 -10.57 13.18
C SER A 52 3.26 -10.84 13.67
N LEU A 53 4.27 -10.34 12.95
CA LEU A 53 5.67 -10.53 13.32
C LEU A 53 6.04 -9.76 14.60
N ALA A 54 5.47 -8.58 14.82
CA ALA A 54 5.65 -7.83 16.06
C ALA A 54 5.12 -8.60 17.28
N VAL A 55 3.99 -9.30 17.15
CA VAL A 55 3.45 -10.18 18.21
C VAL A 55 4.38 -11.36 18.49
N VAL A 56 4.90 -12.01 17.44
CA VAL A 56 5.88 -13.11 17.61
C VAL A 56 7.13 -12.62 18.34
N ARG A 57 7.70 -11.49 17.91
CA ARG A 57 8.86 -10.86 18.55
C ARG A 57 8.58 -10.56 20.03
N ALA A 58 7.44 -9.96 20.35
CA ALA A 58 7.07 -9.62 21.73
C ALA A 58 6.94 -10.88 22.61
N ARG A 59 6.43 -11.99 22.05
CA ARG A 59 6.36 -13.27 22.76
C ARG A 59 7.75 -13.87 23.01
N THR A 60 8.64 -13.82 22.03
CA THR A 60 10.04 -14.26 22.17
C THR A 60 10.74 -13.44 23.26
N GLU A 61 10.54 -12.11 23.26
CA GLU A 61 11.09 -11.18 24.25
C GLU A 61 10.59 -11.49 25.68
N ALA A 62 9.29 -11.74 25.86
CA ALA A 62 8.72 -12.16 27.13
C ALA A 62 9.31 -13.51 27.61
N THR A 63 9.38 -14.49 26.71
CA THR A 63 9.95 -15.81 27.01
C THR A 63 11.43 -15.71 27.42
N LEU A 64 12.20 -14.83 26.76
CA LEU A 64 13.59 -14.56 27.11
C LEU A 64 13.70 -13.97 28.53
N ALA A 65 12.86 -13.01 28.88
CA ALA A 65 12.84 -12.41 30.21
C ALA A 65 12.50 -13.45 31.30
N GLU A 66 11.55 -14.35 31.03
CA GLU A 66 11.22 -15.47 31.92
C GLU A 66 12.42 -16.41 32.10
N ARG A 67 13.12 -16.77 31.01
CA ARG A 67 14.29 -17.67 31.09
C ARG A 67 15.47 -17.04 31.83
N ARG A 68 15.70 -15.74 31.68
CA ARG A 68 16.71 -15.01 32.45
C ARG A 68 16.37 -15.01 33.95
N THR A 69 15.13 -14.68 34.28
CA THR A 69 14.64 -14.71 35.68
C THR A 69 14.73 -16.11 36.29
N ALA A 70 14.42 -17.15 35.52
CA ALA A 70 14.51 -18.53 35.98
C ALA A 70 15.97 -18.96 36.21
N ALA A 71 16.90 -18.54 35.34
CA ALA A 71 18.33 -18.80 35.51
C ALA A 71 18.89 -18.15 36.80
N GLU A 72 18.45 -16.94 37.12
CA GLU A 72 18.83 -16.25 38.37
C GLU A 72 18.30 -16.96 39.62
N ARG A 73 17.16 -17.65 39.50
CA ARG A 73 16.50 -18.40 40.60
C ARG A 73 16.85 -19.88 40.64
N ALA A 74 17.73 -20.36 39.76
CA ALA A 74 18.10 -21.76 39.67
C ALA A 74 18.75 -22.24 40.98
N LYS A 75 18.47 -23.49 41.37
CA LYS A 75 18.92 -24.04 42.67
C LYS A 75 20.34 -24.61 42.61
N ASN A 76 20.82 -24.92 41.41
CA ASN A 76 22.15 -25.45 41.17
C ASN A 76 22.75 -24.87 39.87
N ALA A 77 24.07 -25.05 39.72
CA ALA A 77 24.82 -24.48 38.60
C ALA A 77 24.47 -25.13 37.25
N GLU A 78 24.07 -26.40 37.24
CA GLU A 78 23.69 -27.12 36.02
C GLU A 78 22.38 -26.60 35.44
N GLU A 79 21.35 -26.44 36.27
CA GLU A 79 20.08 -25.80 35.91
C GLU A 79 20.29 -24.37 35.42
N ALA A 80 21.13 -23.60 36.13
CA ALA A 80 21.46 -22.23 35.73
C ALA A 80 22.11 -22.19 34.34
N ALA A 81 23.10 -23.07 34.08
CA ALA A 81 23.79 -23.15 32.79
C ALA A 81 22.84 -23.57 31.65
N ALA A 82 21.95 -24.54 31.89
CA ALA A 82 20.95 -24.96 30.91
C ALA A 82 19.98 -23.82 30.55
N MET A 83 19.49 -23.08 31.55
CA MET A 83 18.60 -21.94 31.32
C MET A 83 19.31 -20.77 30.62
N GLN A 84 20.58 -20.51 30.93
CA GLN A 84 21.41 -19.53 30.21
C GLN A 84 21.64 -19.94 28.74
N GLY A 85 21.85 -21.23 28.47
CA GLY A 85 21.94 -21.75 27.09
C GLY A 85 20.67 -21.46 26.29
N ASN A 86 19.50 -21.73 26.88
CA ASN A 86 18.21 -21.41 26.27
C ASN A 86 18.00 -19.91 26.06
N ALA A 87 18.40 -19.07 27.03
CA ALA A 87 18.33 -17.62 26.90
C ALA A 87 19.19 -17.11 25.73
N ARG A 88 20.41 -17.63 25.56
CA ARG A 88 21.28 -17.26 24.42
C ARG A 88 20.66 -17.64 23.07
N MET A 89 20.01 -18.80 22.97
CA MET A 89 19.30 -19.17 21.74
C MET A 89 18.14 -18.20 21.44
N LEU A 90 17.35 -17.85 22.46
CA LEU A 90 16.27 -16.88 22.32
C LEU A 90 16.76 -15.47 21.98
N GLU A 91 17.93 -15.05 22.48
CA GLU A 91 18.57 -13.78 22.10
C GLU A 91 18.93 -13.74 20.60
N VAL A 92 19.49 -14.83 20.07
CA VAL A 92 19.78 -14.95 18.64
C VAL A 92 18.49 -14.89 17.82
N GLN A 93 17.45 -15.62 18.25
CA GLN A 93 16.15 -15.60 17.60
C GLN A 93 15.53 -14.19 17.63
N LEU A 94 15.54 -13.51 18.78
CA LEU A 94 14.99 -12.16 18.94
C LEU A 94 15.71 -11.15 18.04
N LYS A 95 17.03 -11.28 17.87
CA LYS A 95 17.82 -10.44 16.97
C LYS A 95 17.41 -10.66 15.51
N GLN A 96 17.22 -11.92 15.10
CA GLN A 96 16.75 -12.25 13.75
C GLN A 96 15.33 -11.71 13.52
N GLU A 97 14.41 -11.93 14.45
CA GLU A 97 13.04 -11.42 14.38
C GLU A 97 13.00 -9.89 14.31
N SER A 98 13.84 -9.20 15.08
CA SER A 98 13.95 -7.73 15.04
C SER A 98 14.47 -7.23 13.69
N THR A 99 15.41 -7.94 13.07
CA THR A 99 15.93 -7.60 11.74
C THR A 99 14.88 -7.81 10.66
N ASN A 100 14.14 -8.92 10.75
CA ASN A 100 13.03 -9.23 9.86
C ASN A 100 11.92 -8.18 9.98
N LEU A 101 11.58 -7.78 11.21
CA LEU A 101 10.57 -6.75 11.47
C LEU A 101 10.99 -5.40 10.89
N ALA A 102 12.22 -4.95 11.12
CA ALA A 102 12.73 -3.70 10.54
C ALA A 102 12.73 -3.69 9.01
N THR A 103 13.06 -4.83 8.39
CA THR A 103 13.01 -5.00 6.93
C THR A 103 11.57 -4.90 6.43
N LEU A 104 10.64 -5.54 7.13
CA LEU A 104 9.22 -5.54 6.78
C LEU A 104 8.57 -4.16 6.98
N GLU A 105 8.93 -3.44 8.04
CA GLU A 105 8.50 -2.06 8.30
C GLU A 105 8.96 -1.12 7.18
N THR A 106 10.21 -1.25 6.71
CA THR A 106 10.70 -0.48 5.56
C THR A 106 9.84 -0.73 4.33
N ARG A 107 9.59 -2.01 3.99
CA ARG A 107 8.74 -2.39 2.85
C ARG A 107 7.29 -1.89 2.99
N ARG A 108 6.74 -1.91 4.20
CA ARG A 108 5.41 -1.39 4.51
C ARG A 108 5.33 0.12 4.28
N VAL A 109 6.35 0.87 4.71
CA VAL A 109 6.45 2.32 4.45
C VAL A 109 6.53 2.59 2.95
N GLU A 110 7.37 1.87 2.22
CA GLU A 110 7.49 1.98 0.76
C GLU A 110 6.16 1.67 0.04
N ALA A 111 5.46 0.62 0.46
CA ALA A 111 4.16 0.26 -0.10
C ALA A 111 3.09 1.33 0.17
N ASN A 112 3.07 1.90 1.39
CA ASN A 112 2.18 3.02 1.72
C ASN A 112 2.47 4.26 0.88
N GLN A 113 3.75 4.60 0.70
CA GLN A 113 4.14 5.72 -0.18
C GLN A 113 3.74 5.48 -1.64
N ALA A 114 3.90 4.25 -2.14
CA ALA A 114 3.47 3.87 -3.47
C ALA A 114 1.94 3.94 -3.61
N TRP A 115 1.19 3.52 -2.59
CA TRP A 115 -0.26 3.63 -2.57
C TRP A 115 -0.73 5.09 -2.61
N GLU A 116 -0.18 5.96 -1.77
CA GLU A 116 -0.49 7.39 -1.76
C GLU A 116 -0.14 8.06 -3.10
N ALA A 117 0.97 7.67 -3.74
CA ALA A 117 1.34 8.18 -5.06
C ALA A 117 0.34 7.74 -6.15
N GLU A 118 -0.15 6.50 -6.12
CA GLU A 118 -1.20 6.05 -7.05
C GLU A 118 -2.54 6.73 -6.79
N ARG A 119 -2.87 6.98 -5.52
CA ARG A 119 -4.07 7.72 -5.13
C ARG A 119 -4.03 9.17 -5.61
N ALA A 120 -2.91 9.87 -5.42
CA ALA A 120 -2.75 11.23 -5.93
C ALA A 120 -2.90 11.31 -7.46
N ARG A 121 -2.34 10.32 -8.19
CA ARG A 121 -2.53 10.20 -9.65
C ARG A 121 -3.98 9.95 -10.05
N TYR A 122 -4.70 9.15 -9.27
CA TYR A 122 -6.14 8.93 -9.47
C TYR A 122 -6.94 10.22 -9.27
N GLU A 123 -6.69 10.96 -8.19
CA GLU A 123 -7.36 12.23 -7.90
C GLU A 123 -7.12 13.27 -9.00
N GLU A 124 -5.89 13.36 -9.54
CA GLU A 124 -5.57 14.23 -10.68
C GLU A 124 -6.36 13.84 -11.94
N LEU A 125 -6.43 12.53 -12.24
CA LEU A 125 -7.15 12.04 -13.42
C LEU A 125 -8.66 12.23 -13.28
N SER A 126 -9.21 12.03 -12.09
CA SER A 126 -10.61 12.31 -11.78
C SER A 126 -10.93 13.79 -11.96
N ALA A 127 -10.08 14.70 -11.47
CA ALA A 127 -10.28 16.14 -11.65
C ALA A 127 -10.26 16.56 -13.13
N ARG A 128 -9.38 15.95 -13.94
CA ARG A 128 -9.35 16.16 -15.41
C ARG A 128 -10.62 15.64 -16.08
N PHE A 129 -11.17 14.54 -15.60
CA PHE A 129 -12.43 13.99 -16.10
C PHE A 129 -13.60 14.93 -15.76
N ASP A 130 -13.70 15.39 -14.51
CA ASP A 130 -14.73 16.35 -14.08
C ASP A 130 -14.66 17.66 -14.88
N GLN A 131 -13.45 18.15 -15.18
CA GLN A 131 -13.27 19.33 -16.02
C GLN A 131 -13.80 19.08 -17.44
N LEU A 132 -13.48 17.92 -18.02
CA LEU A 132 -13.95 17.55 -19.34
C LEU A 132 -15.49 17.42 -19.37
N GLU A 133 -16.11 16.85 -18.33
CA GLU A 133 -17.57 16.80 -18.21
C GLU A 133 -18.19 18.20 -18.19
N ARG A 134 -17.61 19.16 -17.46
CA ARG A 134 -18.07 20.55 -17.46
C ARG A 134 -17.90 21.25 -18.81
N GLU A 135 -16.81 20.96 -19.53
CA GLU A 135 -16.57 21.48 -20.89
C GLU A 135 -17.57 20.89 -21.91
N LEU A 136 -18.06 19.67 -21.65
CA LEU A 136 -19.03 18.94 -22.47
C LEU A 136 -20.48 19.29 -22.15
N GLU A 137 -20.78 19.75 -20.94
CA GLU A 137 -22.09 20.30 -20.62
C GLU A 137 -22.34 21.53 -21.50
N PRO A 138 -23.30 21.47 -22.44
CA PRO A 138 -23.64 22.65 -23.22
C PRO A 138 -24.13 23.69 -22.22
N SER A 139 -23.56 24.89 -22.28
CA SER A 139 -24.09 26.03 -21.54
C SER A 139 -25.60 26.09 -21.79
N ARG A 140 -26.42 25.69 -20.82
CA ARG A 140 -27.86 25.94 -20.85
C ARG A 140 -28.03 27.45 -20.69
N ARG A 141 -27.88 28.19 -21.79
CA ARG A 141 -28.28 29.57 -21.98
C ARG A 141 -28.75 29.74 -23.41
#